data_AF-A0A7C9E387-F1
#
_entry.id   AF-A0A7C9E387-F1
#
_cell.length_a   1.000
_cell.length_b   1.000
_cell.length_c   1.000
_cell.angle_alpha   90.00
_cell.angle_beta   90.00
_cell.angle_gamma   90.00
#
_symmetry.space_group_name_H-M   'P 1'
#
loop_
_entity.id
_entity.type
_entity.pdbx_description
1 polymer ?
#
loop_
_entity_poly.entity_id
_entity_poly.type
_entity_poly.pdbx_seq_one_letter_code
_entity_poly.pdbx_strand_id
1 'polypeptide(L)'
;VLGGLGQFGIITRARIALDPAPKMVKWIRVLYSDSYSFTKDQEQLISSDTSFDYIEGFVVINRTGLINNWRSTFRPRDPILVSQFSSEGKTLYCLEMAMYFNLEDSNIMNQRTEYILSKLNYIRHTLFLSEVSYVDFLDRVHLSEIKLREKGLWDVPHPWLNLLVPKSKIYSFAKEVFGHILTDTSNGPILIYPVNQSRYQLKTNYFLQ
;
A
#
# COMPACT_ATOMS: atom_id res chain seq x y z
N VAL A 1 -3.07 26.17 10.49
CA VAL A 1 -2.99 26.24 9.01
C VAL A 1 -2.79 24.83 8.51
N LEU A 2 -3.52 24.39 7.48
CA LEU A 2 -3.41 23.05 6.89
C LEU A 2 -3.07 23.19 5.40
N GLY A 3 -2.05 22.47 4.93
CA GLY A 3 -1.59 22.53 3.53
C GLY A 3 -0.87 23.83 3.12
N GLY A 4 -0.71 24.81 4.01
CA GLY A 4 -0.20 26.14 3.66
C GLY A 4 1.31 26.26 3.41
N LEU A 5 2.05 25.15 3.28
CA LEU A 5 3.49 25.12 2.95
C LEU A 5 4.38 26.10 3.75
N GLY A 6 4.06 26.31 5.03
CA GLY A 6 4.78 27.23 5.92
C GLY A 6 4.63 28.72 5.58
N GLN A 7 3.84 29.10 4.57
CA GLN A 7 3.72 30.48 4.08
C GLN A 7 3.05 31.43 5.09
N PHE A 8 2.29 30.88 6.05
CA PHE A 8 1.42 31.65 6.93
C PHE A 8 1.84 31.61 8.40
N GLY A 9 3.04 31.07 8.69
CA GLY A 9 3.62 31.02 10.03
C GLY A 9 3.96 29.61 10.51
N ILE A 10 4.43 29.54 11.76
CA ILE A 10 4.94 28.33 12.39
C ILE A 10 3.84 27.70 13.25
N ILE A 11 3.56 26.42 13.02
CA ILE A 11 2.64 25.64 13.88
C ILE A 11 3.37 25.35 15.20
N THR A 12 2.97 26.00 16.29
CA THR A 12 3.53 25.78 17.63
C THR A 12 2.71 24.80 18.48
N ARG A 13 1.46 24.53 18.08
CA ARG A 13 0.57 23.56 18.73
C ARG A 13 -0.47 23.04 17.74
N ALA A 14 -0.77 21.74 17.82
CA ALA A 14 -1.90 21.12 17.13
C ALA A 14 -2.74 20.31 18.13
N ARG A 15 -4.05 20.22 17.90
CA ARG A 15 -4.94 19.28 18.58
C ARG A 15 -5.35 18.24 17.55
N ILE A 16 -5.07 16.97 17.82
CA ILE A 16 -5.27 15.85 16.90
C ILE A 16 -6.38 14.98 17.48
N ALA A 17 -7.33 14.55 16.64
CA ALA A 17 -8.37 13.62 17.04
C ALA A 17 -7.76 12.23 17.30
N LEU A 18 -8.31 11.51 18.28
CA LEU A 18 -7.83 10.18 18.67
C LEU A 18 -8.98 9.19 18.63
N ASP A 19 -8.67 7.98 18.22
CA ASP A 19 -9.54 6.81 18.29
C ASP A 19 -8.93 5.76 19.23
N PRO A 20 -9.72 4.81 19.76
CA PRO A 20 -9.19 3.68 20.51
C PRO A 20 -8.15 2.90 19.69
N ALA A 21 -6.99 2.62 20.27
CA ALA A 21 -5.93 1.92 19.58
C ALA A 21 -6.22 0.40 19.54
N PRO A 22 -6.30 -0.22 18.34
CA PRO A 22 -6.35 -1.67 18.24
C PRO A 22 -5.03 -2.27 18.71
N LYS A 23 -5.05 -3.52 19.18
CA LYS A 23 -3.84 -4.20 19.65
C LYS A 23 -3.04 -4.81 18.49
N MET A 24 -3.74 -5.35 17.50
CA MET A 24 -3.17 -6.18 16.45
C MET A 24 -3.60 -5.71 15.06
N VAL A 25 -2.76 -6.04 14.08
CA VAL A 25 -3.01 -5.78 12.66
C VAL A 25 -2.75 -7.04 11.89
N LYS A 26 -3.75 -7.45 11.10
CA LYS A 26 -3.56 -8.44 10.05
C LYS A 26 -3.12 -7.72 8.79
N TRP A 27 -1.88 -7.95 8.41
CA TRP A 27 -1.22 -7.30 7.29
C TRP A 27 -1.17 -8.25 6.09
N ILE A 28 -1.71 -7.81 4.96
CA ILE A 28 -1.99 -8.65 3.80
C ILE A 28 -1.35 -8.06 2.55
N ARG A 29 -0.72 -8.91 1.74
CA ARG A 29 -0.26 -8.58 0.39
C ARG A 29 -0.75 -9.60 -0.62
N VAL A 30 -1.20 -9.12 -1.77
CA VAL A 30 -1.61 -9.94 -2.93
C VAL A 30 -1.11 -9.30 -4.22
N LEU A 31 -0.90 -10.10 -5.26
CA LEU A 31 -0.43 -9.62 -6.57
C LEU A 31 -1.53 -9.69 -7.64
N TYR A 32 -1.50 -8.72 -8.55
CA TYR A 32 -2.29 -8.65 -9.77
C TYR A 32 -1.35 -8.58 -10.98
N SER A 33 -1.77 -9.18 -12.08
CA SER A 33 -1.04 -9.16 -13.36
C SER A 33 -1.37 -7.97 -14.25
N ASP A 34 -2.46 -7.25 -13.95
CA ASP A 34 -2.94 -6.15 -14.78
C ASP A 34 -3.42 -4.97 -13.93
N SER A 35 -3.26 -3.77 -14.47
CA SER A 35 -3.62 -2.53 -13.77
C SER A 35 -5.12 -2.38 -13.60
N TYR A 36 -5.93 -2.91 -14.52
CA TYR A 36 -7.36 -2.69 -14.54
C TYR A 36 -8.05 -3.40 -13.36
N SER A 37 -7.80 -4.70 -13.20
CA SER A 37 -8.29 -5.50 -12.08
C SER A 37 -7.79 -4.93 -10.74
N PHE A 38 -6.52 -4.54 -10.68
CA PHE A 38 -5.91 -3.93 -9.50
C PHE A 38 -6.59 -2.62 -9.09
N THR A 39 -6.74 -1.65 -10.00
CA THR A 39 -7.38 -0.37 -9.67
C THR A 39 -8.86 -0.53 -9.39
N LYS A 40 -9.55 -1.42 -10.11
CA LYS A 40 -10.99 -1.70 -9.90
C LYS A 40 -11.24 -2.24 -8.49
N ASP A 41 -10.41 -3.18 -8.04
CA ASP A 41 -10.53 -3.76 -6.71
C ASP A 41 -10.16 -2.72 -5.62
N GLN A 42 -9.12 -1.89 -5.82
CA GLN A 42 -8.81 -0.78 -4.90
C GLN A 42 -9.99 0.20 -4.77
N GLU A 43 -10.58 0.61 -5.89
CA GLU A 43 -11.73 1.53 -5.92
C GLU A 43 -12.96 0.92 -5.21
N GLN A 44 -13.24 -0.36 -5.44
CA GLN A 44 -14.30 -1.06 -4.75
C GLN A 44 -14.05 -1.06 -3.22
N LEU A 45 -12.83 -1.38 -2.79
CA LEU A 45 -12.46 -1.41 -1.39
C LEU A 45 -12.63 -0.05 -0.71
N ILE A 46 -12.19 1.05 -1.33
CA ILE A 46 -12.31 2.39 -0.70
C ILE A 46 -13.75 2.94 -0.72
N SER A 47 -14.63 2.37 -1.55
CA SER A 47 -16.05 2.75 -1.64
C SER A 47 -16.97 1.95 -0.70
N SER A 48 -16.48 0.85 -0.13
CA SER A 48 -17.28 -0.07 0.69
C SER A 48 -17.28 0.36 2.16
N ASP A 49 -18.44 0.33 2.81
CA ASP A 49 -18.57 0.50 4.26
C ASP A 49 -17.97 -0.69 5.04
N THR A 50 -17.87 -1.85 4.37
CA THR A 50 -17.26 -3.07 4.91
C THR A 50 -15.96 -3.33 4.17
N SER A 51 -14.88 -2.67 4.62
CA SER A 51 -13.56 -2.74 3.98
C SER A 51 -12.45 -3.00 4.99
N PHE A 52 -11.20 -2.89 4.51
CA PHE A 52 -9.96 -2.87 5.29
C PHE A 52 -9.72 -1.47 5.89
N ASP A 53 -8.98 -1.42 7.00
CA ASP A 53 -8.65 -0.18 7.71
C ASP A 53 -7.48 0.57 7.05
N TYR A 54 -6.69 -0.12 6.24
CA TYR A 54 -5.62 0.42 5.42
C TYR A 54 -5.62 -0.25 4.06
N ILE A 55 -5.48 0.55 2.99
CA ILE A 55 -5.43 0.10 1.60
C ILE A 55 -4.40 0.97 0.88
N GLU A 56 -3.30 0.36 0.42
CA GLU A 56 -2.33 0.97 -0.47
C GLU A 56 -1.98 -0.01 -1.60
N GLY A 57 -1.09 0.41 -2.49
CA GLY A 57 -0.53 -0.51 -3.46
C GLY A 57 0.77 -0.03 -4.07
N PHE A 58 1.44 -0.97 -4.73
CA PHE A 58 2.76 -0.78 -5.31
C PHE A 58 2.78 -1.30 -6.75
N VAL A 59 3.53 -0.61 -7.62
CA VAL A 59 3.89 -1.15 -8.94
C VAL A 59 5.25 -1.84 -8.83
N VAL A 60 5.36 -3.02 -9.43
CA VAL A 60 6.60 -3.80 -9.49
C VAL A 60 6.93 -4.07 -10.94
N ILE A 61 7.97 -3.41 -11.46
CA ILE A 61 8.41 -3.54 -12.86
C ILE A 61 9.74 -4.27 -12.88
N ASN A 62 9.81 -5.36 -13.65
CA ASN A 62 11.03 -6.13 -13.92
C ASN A 62 11.89 -6.45 -12.67
N ARG A 63 11.23 -6.73 -11.54
CA ARG A 63 11.89 -7.01 -10.27
C ARG A 63 11.81 -8.50 -9.94
N THR A 64 12.96 -9.16 -9.87
CA THR A 64 13.07 -10.55 -9.45
C THR A 64 13.09 -10.67 -7.92
N GLY A 65 12.72 -11.83 -7.40
CA GLY A 65 12.83 -12.12 -5.96
C GLY A 65 11.86 -11.39 -5.04
N LEU A 66 10.82 -10.72 -5.57
CA LEU A 66 9.82 -9.99 -4.78
C LEU A 66 9.23 -10.84 -3.63
N ILE A 67 8.80 -12.06 -3.96
CA ILE A 67 8.26 -13.03 -3.00
C ILE A 67 9.27 -13.41 -1.92
N ASN A 68 10.54 -13.62 -2.29
CA ASN A 68 11.59 -13.99 -1.35
C ASN A 68 11.83 -12.88 -0.33
N ASN A 69 11.78 -11.61 -0.76
CA ASN A 69 11.91 -10.48 0.14
C ASN A 69 10.77 -10.43 1.17
N TRP A 70 9.55 -10.77 0.75
CA TRP A 70 8.38 -10.77 1.64
C TRP A 70 8.41 -11.88 2.69
N ARG A 71 9.07 -13.02 2.43
CA ARG A 71 9.13 -14.15 3.37
C ARG A 71 9.76 -13.82 4.72
N SER A 72 10.53 -12.73 4.81
CA SER A 72 11.07 -12.23 6.08
C SER A 72 9.96 -11.75 7.04
N THR A 73 8.91 -11.11 6.52
CA THR A 73 7.83 -10.49 7.31
C THR A 73 6.50 -11.21 7.18
N PHE A 74 6.24 -11.83 6.02
CA PHE A 74 4.97 -12.46 5.68
C PHE A 74 5.11 -13.97 5.52
N ARG A 75 3.99 -14.66 5.70
CA ARG A 75 3.82 -16.08 5.41
C ARG A 75 2.87 -16.24 4.22
N PRO A 76 3.28 -16.98 3.17
CA PRO A 76 2.36 -17.30 2.08
C PRO A 76 1.29 -18.27 2.59
N ARG A 77 0.05 -18.10 2.11
CA ARG A 77 -1.02 -19.06 2.40
C ARG A 77 -0.74 -20.43 1.77
N ASP A 78 -0.14 -20.45 0.58
CA ASP A 78 0.30 -21.67 -0.09
C ASP A 78 1.80 -21.55 -0.46
N PRO A 79 2.70 -22.05 0.40
CA PRO A 79 4.14 -21.99 0.17
C PRO A 79 4.61 -22.75 -1.08
N ILE A 80 3.88 -23.79 -1.49
CA ILE A 80 4.26 -24.66 -2.61
C ILE A 80 3.93 -23.96 -3.92
N LEU A 81 2.68 -23.52 -4.10
CA LEU A 81 2.26 -22.83 -5.32
C LEU A 81 3.01 -21.50 -5.51
N VAL A 82 3.25 -20.76 -4.43
CA VAL A 82 3.98 -19.48 -4.53
C VAL A 82 5.46 -19.66 -4.89
N SER A 83 6.04 -20.83 -4.61
CA SER A 83 7.43 -21.13 -5.00
C SER A 83 7.60 -21.29 -6.51
N GLN A 84 6.51 -21.64 -7.20
CA GLN A 84 6.46 -21.79 -8.65
C GLN A 84 6.09 -20.47 -9.36
N PHE A 85 5.66 -19.45 -8.61
CA PHE A 85 5.31 -18.16 -9.18
C PHE A 85 6.55 -17.43 -9.70
N SER A 86 6.48 -17.02 -10.97
CA SER A 86 7.45 -16.16 -11.62
C SER A 86 6.75 -14.92 -12.14
N SER A 87 7.38 -13.75 -11.99
CA SER A 87 6.91 -12.53 -12.64
C SER A 87 7.13 -12.55 -14.15
N GLU A 88 8.00 -13.43 -14.66
CA GLU A 88 8.36 -13.51 -16.09
C GLU A 88 8.79 -12.17 -16.70
N GLY A 89 9.36 -11.26 -15.89
CA GLY A 89 9.72 -9.90 -16.31
C GLY A 89 8.52 -8.95 -16.53
N LYS A 90 7.28 -9.42 -16.28
CA LYS A 90 6.06 -8.61 -16.42
C LYS A 90 5.91 -7.62 -15.26
N THR A 91 5.24 -6.51 -15.54
CA THR A 91 4.78 -5.58 -14.52
C THR A 91 3.68 -6.23 -13.68
N LEU A 92 3.87 -6.23 -12.36
CA LEU A 92 2.90 -6.69 -11.38
C LEU A 92 2.43 -5.53 -10.51
N TYR A 93 1.25 -5.68 -9.95
CA TYR A 93 0.67 -4.71 -9.03
C TYR A 93 0.42 -5.40 -7.69
N CYS A 94 1.00 -4.86 -6.62
CA CYS A 94 0.79 -5.37 -5.27
C CYS A 94 -0.31 -4.55 -4.60
N LEU A 95 -1.38 -5.20 -4.18
CA LEU A 95 -2.36 -4.63 -3.27
C LEU A 95 -1.95 -4.97 -1.85
N GLU A 96 -1.75 -3.93 -1.03
CA GLU A 96 -1.41 -4.06 0.38
C GLU A 96 -2.57 -3.57 1.24
N MET A 97 -3.00 -4.41 2.16
CA MET A 97 -4.18 -4.16 2.98
C MET A 97 -3.88 -4.46 4.44
N ALA A 98 -4.57 -3.79 5.35
CA ALA A 98 -4.49 -4.12 6.76
C ALA A 98 -5.87 -4.11 7.42
N MET A 99 -6.08 -5.03 8.35
CA MET A 99 -7.29 -5.12 9.16
C MET A 99 -6.92 -5.06 10.64
N TYR A 100 -7.50 -4.11 11.35
CA TYR A 100 -7.22 -3.82 12.75
C TYR A 100 -8.14 -4.64 13.64
N PHE A 101 -7.60 -5.26 14.68
CA PHE A 101 -8.40 -6.11 15.57
C PHE A 101 -7.82 -6.20 16.98
N ASN A 102 -8.69 -6.57 17.92
CA ASN A 102 -8.29 -7.04 19.23
C ASN A 102 -8.33 -8.58 19.27
N LEU A 103 -7.53 -9.19 20.15
CA LEU A 103 -7.37 -10.65 20.21
C LEU A 103 -8.70 -11.39 20.43
N GLU A 104 -9.64 -10.77 21.16
CA GLU A 104 -10.98 -11.29 21.41
C GLU A 104 -11.85 -11.39 20.15
N ASP A 105 -11.60 -10.55 19.14
CA ASP A 105 -12.37 -10.51 17.89
C ASP A 105 -11.73 -11.34 16.76
N SER A 106 -10.60 -12.02 17.03
CA SER A 106 -9.77 -12.67 16.00
C SER A 106 -10.57 -13.58 15.06
N ASN A 107 -11.47 -14.42 15.60
CA ASN A 107 -12.30 -15.33 14.80
C ASN A 107 -13.25 -14.59 13.84
N ILE A 108 -13.92 -13.54 14.32
CA ILE A 108 -14.85 -12.73 13.52
C ILE A 108 -14.06 -11.99 12.43
N MET A 109 -12.89 -11.44 12.79
CA MET A 109 -12.03 -10.72 11.88
C MET A 109 -11.39 -11.63 10.83
N ASN A 110 -11.12 -12.90 11.16
CA ASN A 110 -10.72 -13.93 10.20
C ASN A 110 -11.82 -14.17 9.15
N GLN A 111 -13.06 -14.39 9.58
CA GLN A 111 -14.20 -14.61 8.68
C GLN A 111 -14.45 -13.39 7.78
N ARG A 112 -14.40 -12.18 8.35
CA ARG A 112 -14.54 -10.93 7.59
C ARG A 112 -13.42 -10.75 6.57
N THR A 113 -12.18 -11.04 6.95
CA THR A 113 -11.03 -10.97 6.04
C THR A 113 -11.22 -11.91 4.85
N GLU A 114 -11.55 -13.17 5.11
CA GLU A 114 -11.77 -14.18 4.06
C GLU A 114 -12.94 -13.79 3.15
N TYR A 115 -14.02 -13.25 3.70
CA TYR A 115 -15.16 -12.77 2.92
C TYR A 115 -14.76 -11.65 1.96
N ILE A 116 -14.01 -10.64 2.42
CA ILE A 116 -13.56 -9.53 1.56
C ILE A 116 -12.59 -10.06 0.51
N LEU A 117 -11.59 -10.87 0.90
CA LEU A 117 -10.62 -11.46 -0.02
C LEU A 117 -11.27 -12.37 -1.08
N SER A 118 -12.40 -13.03 -0.77
CA SER A 118 -13.11 -13.88 -1.72
C SER A 118 -13.62 -13.10 -2.95
N LYS A 119 -13.95 -11.81 -2.76
CA LYS A 119 -14.50 -10.92 -3.79
C LYS A 119 -13.45 -10.26 -4.68
N LEU A 120 -12.18 -10.37 -4.33
CA LEU A 120 -11.07 -9.75 -5.05
C LEU A 120 -10.52 -10.68 -6.14
N ASN A 121 -9.94 -10.08 -7.17
CA ASN A 121 -9.47 -10.70 -8.42
C ASN A 121 -7.95 -10.88 -8.48
N TYR A 122 -7.27 -10.89 -7.33
CA TYR A 122 -5.83 -11.12 -7.26
C TYR A 122 -5.44 -12.56 -7.64
N ILE A 123 -4.17 -12.77 -7.95
CA ILE A 123 -3.59 -14.08 -8.24
C ILE A 123 -3.58 -14.90 -6.94
N ARG A 124 -4.51 -15.86 -6.82
CA ARG A 124 -4.86 -16.52 -5.54
C ARG A 124 -3.68 -17.06 -4.71
N HIS A 125 -2.68 -17.67 -5.35
CA HIS A 125 -1.51 -18.24 -4.66
C HIS A 125 -0.47 -17.20 -4.23
N THR A 126 -0.67 -15.92 -4.55
CA THR A 126 0.20 -14.81 -4.13
C THR A 126 -0.29 -14.12 -2.84
N LEU A 127 -1.19 -14.76 -2.10
CA LEU A 127 -1.67 -14.27 -0.82
C LEU A 127 -0.62 -14.47 0.28
N PHE A 128 -0.12 -13.36 0.80
CA PHE A 128 0.81 -13.26 1.92
C PHE A 128 0.13 -12.58 3.10
N LEU A 129 0.31 -13.16 4.28
CA LEU A 129 -0.32 -12.72 5.53
C LEU A 129 0.74 -12.58 6.61
N SER A 130 0.56 -11.61 7.49
CA SER A 130 1.31 -11.44 8.72
C SER A 130 0.39 -10.88 9.80
N GLU A 131 0.66 -11.18 11.06
CA GLU A 131 0.00 -10.56 12.20
C GLU A 131 1.07 -9.90 13.05
N VAL A 132 0.90 -8.60 13.28
CA VAL A 132 1.85 -7.75 13.99
C VAL A 132 1.10 -6.84 14.96
N SER A 133 1.81 -6.21 15.90
CA SER A 133 1.17 -5.19 16.73
C SER A 133 0.79 -3.96 15.91
N TYR A 134 -0.18 -3.18 16.39
CA TYR A 134 -0.56 -1.94 15.72
C TYR A 134 0.60 -0.96 15.57
N VAL A 135 1.46 -0.85 16.58
CA VAL A 135 2.63 0.03 16.54
C VAL A 135 3.66 -0.47 15.53
N ASP A 136 3.97 -1.77 15.50
CA ASP A 136 4.93 -2.33 14.54
C ASP A 136 4.46 -2.14 13.09
N PHE A 137 3.14 -2.23 12.85
CA PHE A 137 2.58 -1.92 11.54
C PHE A 137 2.79 -0.45 11.18
N LEU A 138 2.46 0.49 12.07
CA LEU A 138 2.61 1.93 11.80
C LEU A 138 4.08 2.33 11.60
N ASP A 139 5.00 1.73 12.35
CA ASP A 139 6.44 2.03 12.32
C ASP A 139 7.22 1.18 11.30
N ARG A 140 6.54 0.40 10.45
CA ARG A 140 7.16 -0.57 9.52
C ARG A 140 8.23 0.02 8.58
N VAL A 141 8.16 1.31 8.29
CA VAL A 141 9.13 2.01 7.41
C VAL A 141 10.43 2.31 8.16
N HIS A 142 10.41 2.47 9.48
CA HIS A 142 11.61 2.71 10.30
C HIS A 142 12.61 1.55 10.21
N LEU A 143 12.13 0.30 10.16
CA LEU A 143 12.99 -0.87 9.89
C LEU A 143 13.70 -0.79 8.52
N SER A 144 13.08 -0.15 7.53
CA SER A 144 13.70 0.07 6.21
C SER A 144 14.71 1.21 6.28
N GLU A 145 14.43 2.27 7.02
CA GLU A 145 15.38 3.35 7.32
C GLU A 145 16.68 2.80 7.93
N ILE A 146 16.58 2.04 9.04
CA ILE A 146 17.76 1.50 9.73
C ILE A 146 18.63 0.68 8.76
N LYS A 147 18.01 -0.23 7.99
CA LYS A 147 18.71 -1.06 7.00
C LYS A 147 19.37 -0.26 5.88
N LEU A 148 18.76 0.86 5.46
CA LEU A 148 19.34 1.74 4.45
C LEU A 148 20.49 2.57 5.03
N ARG A 149 20.38 3.04 6.28
CA ARG A 149 21.46 3.75 7.00
C ARG A 149 22.68 2.86 7.17
N GLU A 150 22.50 1.61 7.58
CA GLU A 150 23.59 0.62 7.70
C GLU A 150 24.35 0.40 6.39
N LYS A 151 23.67 0.58 5.25
CA LYS A 151 24.25 0.44 3.91
C LYS A 151 24.76 1.76 3.32
N GLY A 152 24.65 2.88 4.03
CA GLY A 152 24.97 4.21 3.50
C GLY A 152 24.03 4.66 2.37
N LEU A 153 22.84 4.06 2.26
CA LEU A 153 21.83 4.33 1.23
C LEU A 153 20.69 5.22 1.72
N TRP A 154 20.77 5.74 2.94
CA TRP A 154 19.77 6.65 3.48
C TRP A 154 20.11 8.12 3.18
N ASP A 155 21.32 8.58 3.47
CA ASP A 155 21.71 9.97 3.25
C ASP A 155 22.20 10.20 1.80
N VAL A 156 21.35 9.84 0.83
CA VAL A 156 21.59 9.97 -0.62
C VAL A 156 20.57 10.93 -1.25
N PRO A 157 20.79 11.42 -2.49
CA PRO A 157 19.78 12.21 -3.19
C PRO A 157 18.48 11.41 -3.41
N HIS A 158 17.34 12.02 -3.07
CA HIS A 158 16.00 11.43 -3.23
C HIS A 158 15.17 12.23 -4.23
N PRO A 159 15.27 11.94 -5.55
CA PRO A 159 14.52 12.65 -6.59
C PRO A 159 13.07 12.15 -6.67
N TRP A 160 12.31 12.30 -5.58
CA TRP A 160 10.93 11.82 -5.50
C TRP A 160 9.98 12.63 -6.39
N LEU A 161 9.05 11.91 -7.02
CA LEU A 161 7.94 12.49 -7.78
C LEU A 161 6.62 12.06 -7.14
N ASN A 162 5.88 13.01 -6.57
CA ASN A 162 4.61 12.78 -5.91
C ASN A 162 3.49 13.44 -6.73
N LEU A 163 2.53 12.64 -7.21
CA LEU A 163 1.47 13.10 -8.12
C LEU A 163 0.09 12.71 -7.61
N LEU A 164 -0.89 13.57 -7.87
CA LEU A 164 -2.32 13.25 -7.74
C LEU A 164 -2.91 13.10 -9.14
N VAL A 165 -3.27 11.87 -9.49
CA VAL A 165 -3.78 11.53 -10.83
C VAL A 165 -5.30 11.28 -10.73
N PRO A 166 -6.13 11.98 -11.54
CA PRO A 166 -7.57 11.72 -11.56
C PRO A 166 -7.89 10.28 -11.96
N LYS A 167 -8.93 9.68 -11.35
CA LYS A 167 -9.43 8.34 -11.69
C LYS A 167 -9.64 8.15 -13.19
N SER A 168 -10.19 9.15 -13.88
CA SER A 168 -10.44 9.09 -15.33
C SER A 168 -9.17 8.99 -16.20
N LYS A 169 -7.99 9.26 -15.63
CA LYS A 169 -6.69 9.24 -16.32
C LYS A 169 -5.74 8.16 -15.80
N ILE A 170 -6.08 7.44 -14.73
CA ILE A 170 -5.16 6.48 -14.11
C ILE A 170 -4.77 5.35 -15.07
N TYR A 171 -5.69 4.90 -15.92
CA TYR A 171 -5.41 3.84 -16.89
C TYR A 171 -4.43 4.30 -17.98
N SER A 172 -4.64 5.48 -18.57
CA SER A 172 -3.73 6.04 -19.57
C SER A 172 -2.37 6.37 -18.95
N PHE A 173 -2.36 6.86 -17.70
CA PHE A 173 -1.14 7.12 -16.95
C PHE A 173 -0.36 5.82 -16.71
N ALA A 174 -1.01 4.77 -16.21
CA ALA A 174 -0.36 3.49 -15.94
C ALA A 174 0.19 2.84 -17.22
N LYS A 175 -0.57 2.88 -18.32
CA LYS A 175 -0.12 2.36 -19.61
C LYS A 175 1.14 3.07 -20.10
N GLU A 176 1.18 4.40 -20.02
CA GLU A 176 2.32 5.18 -20.49
C GLU A 176 3.52 5.06 -19.55
N VAL A 177 3.31 5.36 -18.26
CA VAL A 177 4.40 5.45 -17.29
C VAL A 177 4.97 4.07 -16.96
N PHE A 178 4.13 3.07 -16.67
CA PHE A 178 4.59 1.74 -16.23
C PHE A 178 4.76 0.75 -17.39
N GLY A 179 4.23 1.07 -18.57
CA GLY A 179 4.35 0.25 -19.78
C GLY A 179 5.43 0.72 -20.75
N HIS A 180 5.79 2.01 -20.74
CA HIS A 180 6.70 2.60 -21.73
C HIS A 180 7.85 3.41 -21.11
N ILE A 181 7.57 4.31 -20.15
CA ILE A 181 8.60 5.22 -19.61
C ILE A 181 9.54 4.52 -18.62
N LEU A 182 8.98 3.75 -17.68
CA LEU A 182 9.75 3.08 -16.64
C LEU A 182 10.07 1.64 -17.04
N THR A 183 11.35 1.26 -16.94
CA THR A 183 11.85 -0.06 -17.33
C THR A 183 12.00 -1.03 -16.14
N ASP A 184 12.14 -0.51 -14.92
CA ASP A 184 12.26 -1.29 -13.69
C ASP A 184 11.91 -0.46 -12.45
N THR A 185 11.78 -1.13 -11.30
CA THR A 185 11.58 -0.51 -9.98
C THR A 185 12.72 -0.87 -9.01
N SER A 186 13.96 -0.91 -9.49
CA SER A 186 15.12 -1.31 -8.67
C SER A 186 15.57 -0.22 -7.69
N ASN A 187 15.45 1.05 -8.07
CA ASN A 187 15.95 2.20 -7.31
C ASN A 187 14.93 2.84 -6.35
N GLY A 188 13.75 2.25 -6.19
CA GLY A 188 12.75 2.74 -5.25
C GLY A 188 11.36 2.12 -5.48
N PRO A 189 10.47 2.16 -4.48
CA PRO A 189 9.09 1.76 -4.65
C PRO A 189 8.29 2.80 -5.45
N ILE A 190 7.29 2.34 -6.20
CA ILE A 190 6.26 3.19 -6.81
C ILE A 190 4.96 2.94 -6.07
N LEU A 191 4.45 3.94 -5.35
CA LEU A 191 3.15 3.87 -4.67
C LEU A 191 2.02 4.26 -5.62
N ILE A 192 0.92 3.51 -5.57
CA ILE A 192 -0.30 3.79 -6.31
C ILE A 192 -1.53 3.31 -5.53
N TYR A 193 -2.40 4.24 -5.15
CA TYR A 193 -3.63 3.95 -4.45
C TYR A 193 -4.65 5.07 -4.64
N PRO A 194 -5.96 4.75 -4.72
CA PRO A 194 -7.00 5.75 -4.83
C PRO A 194 -7.35 6.33 -3.46
N VAL A 195 -7.90 7.54 -3.47
CA VAL A 195 -8.45 8.21 -2.28
C VAL A 195 -9.78 8.84 -2.61
N ASN A 196 -10.68 8.89 -1.62
CA ASN A 196 -11.97 9.56 -1.77
C ASN A 196 -11.82 11.07 -1.56
N GLN A 197 -12.11 11.86 -2.60
CA GLN A 197 -12.05 13.33 -2.52
C GLN A 197 -12.93 13.90 -1.40
N SER A 198 -14.05 13.24 -1.07
CA SER A 198 -14.97 13.64 0.00
C SER A 198 -14.34 13.67 1.41
N ARG A 199 -13.20 13.02 1.61
CA ARG A 199 -12.45 13.05 2.88
C ARG A 199 -11.57 14.29 3.04
N TYR A 200 -11.37 15.07 1.98
CA TYR A 200 -10.55 16.28 2.00
C TYR A 200 -11.43 17.51 2.19
N GLN A 201 -11.06 18.37 3.14
CA GLN A 201 -11.75 19.65 3.31
C GLN A 201 -11.42 20.58 2.13
N LEU A 202 -12.44 21.10 1.46
CA LEU A 202 -12.28 21.98 0.29
C LEU A 202 -11.79 23.39 0.64
N LYS A 203 -11.91 23.82 1.91
CA LYS A 203 -11.52 25.17 2.38
C LYS A 203 -10.06 25.27 2.81
N THR A 204 -9.27 24.24 2.52
CA THR A 204 -7.88 24.11 2.94
C THR A 204 -7.00 24.00 1.70
N ASN A 205 -5.82 24.61 1.76
CA ASN A 205 -4.88 24.70 0.65
C ASN A 205 -4.14 23.36 0.44
N TYR A 206 -4.86 22.26 0.22
CA TYR A 206 -4.25 20.95 -0.07
C TYR A 206 -3.71 20.85 -1.49
N PHE A 207 -4.26 21.64 -2.40
CA PHE A 207 -3.93 21.64 -3.80
C PHE A 207 -3.42 23.04 -4.15
N LEU A 208 -2.16 23.12 -4.59
CA LEU A 208 -1.66 24.33 -5.26
C LEU A 208 -2.52 24.54 -6.52
N GLN A 209 -3.00 25.76 -6.71
CA GLN A 209 -3.66 26.20 -7.96
C GLN A 209 -2.69 26.10 -9.14
#